data_AF-A0A847Q7P0-F1
#
_entry.id   AF-A0A847Q7P0-F1
#
_cell.length_a   1.000
_cell.length_b   1.000
_cell.length_c   1.000
_cell.angle_alpha   90.00
_cell.angle_beta   90.00
_cell.angle_gamma   90.00
#
_symmetry.space_group_name_H-M   'P 1'
#
loop_
_entity.id
_entity.type
_entity.pdbx_description
1 polymer ?
#
loop_
_entity_poly.entity_id
_entity_poly.type
_entity_poly.pdbx_seq_one_letter_code
_entity_poly.pdbx_strand_id
1 'polypeptide(L)'
;MEDLFKDWLFRYSIMFRFRYTDKQKKKFLNAFVHDISLIRDDIKVIEYKTNKKYNSRNIYVGNIKSADYIICAYYDTPPAHFGDYILFNREKQGKQTMKAVLFASIIWILLGILVTFVYINSFLSKIELISFTNLFVVIFYLIYFLVLARLSKGYFNFNNLIRNTSSILLMLKLIKENKSNRVAYAFYDEGSYGEKGFEVIKRATKKNAKFIFLDCIGADASLNVVGNLFKNKIKGVMYYPSKDEHNYIFCGERNEEFYLDKEKLNEKEINYTQFNKTIEILKEIM
;
A
#
# COMPACT_ATOMS: atom_id res chain seq x y z
N MET A 1 19.31 -12.27 -15.98
CA MET A 1 19.21 -11.29 -14.86
C MET A 1 17.86 -10.59 -14.86
N GLU A 2 17.34 -10.24 -16.04
CA GLU A 2 15.97 -9.75 -16.24
C GLU A 2 14.88 -10.73 -15.80
N ASP A 3 15.10 -12.04 -15.99
CA ASP A 3 14.02 -13.03 -15.82
C ASP A 3 13.50 -13.13 -14.38
N LEU A 4 14.40 -13.04 -13.38
CA LEU A 4 13.98 -13.05 -11.97
C LEU A 4 13.19 -11.78 -11.59
N PHE A 5 13.60 -10.61 -12.10
CA PHE A 5 12.88 -9.37 -11.80
C PHE A 5 11.53 -9.32 -12.52
N LYS A 6 11.45 -9.80 -13.77
CA LYS A 6 10.18 -9.94 -14.51
C LYS A 6 9.22 -10.85 -13.78
N ASP A 7 9.72 -11.95 -13.24
CA ASP A 7 8.94 -12.88 -12.43
C ASP A 7 8.47 -12.25 -11.10
N TRP A 8 9.34 -11.56 -10.35
CA TRP A 8 8.90 -10.79 -9.18
C TRP A 8 7.86 -9.72 -9.53
N LEU A 9 8.05 -8.99 -10.63
CA LEU A 9 7.10 -8.01 -11.12
C LEU A 9 5.75 -8.68 -11.35
N PHE A 10 5.70 -9.79 -12.09
CA PHE A 10 4.46 -10.54 -12.33
C PHE A 10 3.80 -11.00 -11.02
N ARG A 11 4.54 -11.67 -10.14
CA ARG A 11 4.00 -12.20 -8.88
C ARG A 11 3.43 -11.11 -8.00
N TYR A 12 4.15 -10.00 -7.79
CA TYR A 12 3.74 -8.98 -6.83
C TYR A 12 2.77 -7.95 -7.41
N SER A 13 2.79 -7.69 -8.72
CA SER A 13 1.85 -6.77 -9.38
C SER A 13 0.54 -7.42 -9.81
N ILE A 14 0.52 -8.75 -10.01
CA ILE A 14 -0.66 -9.48 -10.49
C ILE A 14 -1.17 -10.46 -9.43
N MET A 15 -0.36 -11.45 -9.03
CA MET A 15 -0.83 -12.53 -8.13
C MET A 15 -1.06 -12.06 -6.69
N PHE A 16 -0.15 -11.24 -6.17
CA PHE A 16 -0.14 -10.75 -4.78
C PHE A 16 -0.37 -9.23 -4.69
N ARG A 17 -1.08 -8.67 -5.68
CA ARG A 17 -1.33 -7.22 -5.81
C ARG A 17 -2.20 -6.62 -4.71
N PHE A 18 -2.96 -7.46 -4.00
CA PHE A 18 -3.84 -7.04 -2.91
C PHE A 18 -3.24 -7.44 -1.58
N ARG A 19 -3.10 -6.48 -0.67
CA ARG A 19 -2.55 -6.70 0.69
C ARG A 19 -3.39 -5.95 1.72
N TYR A 20 -4.73 -6.05 1.56
CA TYR A 20 -5.71 -5.33 2.39
C TYR A 20 -6.17 -6.17 3.59
N THR A 21 -6.62 -7.39 3.35
CA THR A 21 -7.06 -8.33 4.41
C THR A 21 -5.90 -9.14 5.00
N ASP A 22 -6.02 -9.63 6.23
CA ASP A 22 -5.01 -10.52 6.85
C ASP A 22 -4.73 -11.76 5.98
N LYS A 23 -5.76 -12.38 5.38
CA LYS A 23 -5.59 -13.52 4.46
C LYS A 23 -4.73 -13.17 3.25
N GLN A 24 -4.96 -12.01 2.65
CA GLN A 24 -4.19 -11.52 1.51
C GLN A 24 -2.74 -11.18 1.92
N LYS A 25 -2.56 -10.48 3.03
CA LYS A 25 -1.25 -10.16 3.58
C LYS A 25 -0.44 -11.42 3.87
N LYS A 26 -1.01 -12.44 4.51
CA LYS A 26 -0.35 -13.73 4.76
C LYS A 26 0.10 -14.42 3.47
N LYS A 27 -0.75 -14.46 2.43
CA LYS A 27 -0.36 -15.01 1.12
C LYS A 27 0.84 -14.28 0.52
N PHE A 28 0.80 -12.94 0.52
CA PHE A 28 1.93 -12.12 0.08
C PHE A 28 3.19 -12.42 0.89
N LEU A 29 3.10 -12.38 2.22
CA LEU A 29 4.24 -12.59 3.12
C LEU A 29 4.88 -13.97 2.93
N ASN A 30 4.08 -15.04 2.79
CA ASN A 30 4.61 -16.38 2.56
C ASN A 30 5.42 -16.47 1.26
N ALA A 31 4.89 -15.92 0.16
CA ALA A 31 5.60 -15.88 -1.11
C ALA A 31 6.85 -14.98 -1.03
N PHE A 32 6.73 -13.83 -0.38
CA PHE A 32 7.79 -12.84 -0.26
C PHE A 32 8.97 -13.31 0.60
N VAL A 33 8.68 -13.94 1.74
CA VAL A 33 9.70 -14.55 2.60
C VAL A 33 10.41 -15.68 1.86
N HIS A 34 9.66 -16.51 1.12
CA HIS A 34 10.25 -17.57 0.31
C HIS A 34 11.20 -16.99 -0.75
N ASP A 35 10.77 -16.01 -1.54
CA ASP A 35 11.61 -15.42 -2.59
C ASP A 35 12.87 -14.75 -2.04
N ILE A 36 12.79 -14.09 -0.89
CA ILE A 36 13.97 -13.50 -0.24
C ILE A 36 14.90 -14.58 0.32
N SER A 37 14.35 -15.66 0.90
CA SER A 37 15.15 -16.76 1.45
C SER A 37 16.05 -17.45 0.41
N LEU A 38 15.70 -17.36 -0.88
CA LEU A 38 16.51 -17.85 -1.99
C LEU A 38 17.75 -16.99 -2.28
N ILE A 39 17.78 -15.73 -1.81
CA ILE A 39 18.86 -14.78 -2.10
C ILE A 39 19.57 -14.23 -0.85
N ARG A 40 18.97 -14.42 0.34
CA ARG A 40 19.41 -13.93 1.65
C ARG A 40 18.96 -14.90 2.74
N ASP A 41 19.79 -15.09 3.75
CA ASP A 41 19.52 -15.94 4.92
C ASP A 41 19.11 -15.13 6.17
N ASP A 42 19.33 -13.82 6.18
CA ASP A 42 19.13 -12.92 7.31
C ASP A 42 17.75 -12.23 7.33
N ILE A 43 16.72 -12.95 6.92
CA ILE A 43 15.32 -12.51 6.96
C ILE A 43 14.67 -12.81 8.32
N LYS A 44 13.89 -11.86 8.85
CA LYS A 44 13.11 -12.02 10.09
C LYS A 44 11.70 -11.46 9.92
N VAL A 45 10.70 -12.22 10.37
CA VAL A 45 9.31 -11.75 10.44
C VAL A 45 8.98 -11.43 11.89
N ILE A 46 8.58 -10.19 12.15
CA ILE A 46 8.20 -9.72 13.48
C ILE A 46 6.70 -9.50 13.53
N GLU A 47 6.02 -10.31 14.34
CA GLU A 47 4.60 -10.14 14.65
C GLU A 47 4.38 -9.20 15.83
N TYR A 48 3.36 -8.35 15.73
CA TYR A 48 2.94 -7.46 16.82
C TYR A 48 1.43 -7.27 16.83
N LYS A 49 0.89 -7.06 18.03
CA LYS A 49 -0.53 -6.82 18.24
C LYS A 49 -0.87 -5.39 17.86
N THR A 50 -1.97 -5.20 17.14
CA THR A 50 -2.60 -3.91 16.87
C THR A 50 -3.95 -3.85 17.60
N ASN A 51 -4.68 -2.73 17.52
CA ASN A 51 -6.05 -2.67 18.05
C ASN A 51 -7.05 -3.42 17.15
N LYS A 52 -6.57 -4.08 16.08
CA LYS A 52 -7.37 -4.86 15.15
C LYS A 52 -7.47 -6.31 15.63
N LYS A 53 -8.43 -7.05 15.07
CA LYS A 53 -8.68 -8.47 15.36
C LYS A 53 -7.49 -9.39 15.03
N TYR A 54 -6.53 -8.94 14.23
CA TYR A 54 -5.41 -9.74 13.74
C TYR A 54 -4.06 -9.07 14.03
N ASN A 55 -3.02 -9.88 14.21
CA ASN A 55 -1.64 -9.41 14.36
C ASN A 55 -1.14 -8.83 13.03
N SER A 56 -0.42 -7.72 13.12
CA SER A 56 0.36 -7.17 12.01
C SER A 56 1.77 -7.72 12.01
N ARG A 57 2.43 -7.63 10.85
CA ARG A 57 3.73 -8.26 10.59
C ARG A 57 4.67 -7.26 9.93
N ASN A 58 5.91 -7.21 10.37
CA ASN A 58 6.97 -6.57 9.62
C ASN A 58 7.96 -7.63 9.15
N ILE A 59 8.60 -7.40 8.00
CA ILE A 59 9.71 -8.21 7.52
C ILE A 59 10.97 -7.36 7.55
N TYR A 60 12.01 -7.88 8.19
CA TYR A 60 13.34 -7.30 8.23
C TYR A 60 14.30 -8.18 7.45
N VAL A 61 15.14 -7.56 6.65
CA VAL A 61 16.19 -8.24 5.87
C VAL A 61 17.47 -7.50 6.19
N GLY A 62 18.42 -8.16 6.85
CA GLY A 62 19.58 -7.49 7.44
C GLY A 62 19.40 -7.21 8.93
N ASN A 63 20.50 -6.78 9.56
CA ASN A 63 20.49 -6.50 10.99
C ASN A 63 20.05 -5.06 11.27
N ILE A 64 18.73 -4.86 11.46
CA ILE A 64 18.16 -3.54 11.80
C ILE A 64 18.69 -2.94 13.10
N LYS A 65 19.25 -3.74 14.03
CA LYS A 65 19.80 -3.24 15.30
C LYS A 65 21.13 -2.52 15.10
N SER A 66 21.93 -2.96 14.12
CA SER A 66 23.28 -2.44 13.88
C SER A 66 23.41 -1.60 12.62
N ALA A 67 22.49 -1.74 11.66
CA ALA A 67 22.54 -1.03 10.37
C ALA A 67 22.58 0.50 10.54
N ASP A 68 23.37 1.16 9.70
CA ASP A 68 23.42 2.63 9.60
C ASP A 68 22.22 3.17 8.85
N TYR A 69 21.80 2.47 7.80
CA TYR A 69 20.68 2.85 6.93
C TYR A 69 19.57 1.80 6.98
N ILE A 70 18.33 2.26 7.14
CA ILE A 70 17.15 1.40 7.05
C ILE A 70 16.24 1.91 5.93
N ILE A 71 16.19 1.14 4.84
CA ILE A 71 15.27 1.40 3.73
C ILE A 71 13.91 0.80 4.09
N CYS A 72 12.87 1.64 4.06
CA CYS A 72 11.54 1.31 4.51
C CYS A 72 10.51 1.45 3.39
N ALA A 73 9.65 0.45 3.21
CA ALA A 73 8.43 0.58 2.43
C ALA A 73 7.29 -0.17 3.13
N TYR A 74 6.11 0.43 3.14
CA TYR A 74 4.92 -0.28 3.61
C TYR A 74 4.41 -1.20 2.52
N TYR A 75 3.94 -2.39 2.92
CA TYR A 75 3.39 -3.35 1.98
C TYR A 75 1.86 -3.39 2.01
N ASP A 76 1.19 -2.87 3.04
CA ASP A 76 -0.27 -2.92 3.08
C ASP A 76 -0.90 -2.02 2.02
N THR A 77 -2.04 -2.45 1.49
CA THR A 77 -2.76 -1.69 0.45
C THR A 77 -3.95 -0.95 1.06
N PRO A 78 -4.13 0.35 0.78
CA PRO A 78 -5.29 1.10 1.24
C PRO A 78 -6.58 0.64 0.54
N PRO A 79 -7.77 0.88 1.13
CA PRO A 79 -9.01 0.86 0.37
C PRO A 79 -8.99 1.90 -0.76
N ALA A 80 -9.95 1.76 -1.68
CA ALA A 80 -10.17 2.77 -2.70
C ALA A 80 -10.58 4.13 -2.10
N HIS A 81 -10.17 5.21 -2.78
CA HIS A 81 -10.42 6.59 -2.36
C HIS A 81 -10.79 7.48 -3.56
N PHE A 82 -11.30 8.67 -3.24
CA PHE A 82 -11.60 9.71 -4.22
C PHE A 82 -10.47 10.73 -4.36
N GLY A 83 -10.30 11.20 -5.60
CA GLY A 83 -9.28 12.18 -5.96
C GLY A 83 -7.87 11.61 -5.95
N ASP A 84 -6.92 12.53 -5.90
CA ASP A 84 -5.48 12.27 -5.95
C ASP A 84 -4.95 11.75 -4.62
N TYR A 85 -3.86 11.01 -4.70
CA TYR A 85 -3.17 10.54 -3.51
C TYR A 85 -2.32 11.67 -2.94
N ILE A 86 -2.65 12.13 -1.73
CA ILE A 86 -1.85 13.14 -1.03
C ILE A 86 -0.77 12.42 -0.22
N LEU A 87 0.49 12.61 -0.62
CA LEU A 87 1.62 11.96 0.02
C LEU A 87 1.84 12.54 1.42
N PHE A 88 2.19 11.66 2.36
CA PHE A 88 2.49 11.99 3.75
C PHE A 88 1.34 12.64 4.56
N ASN A 89 0.15 12.82 3.98
CA ASN A 89 -1.04 13.30 4.68
C ASN A 89 -2.08 12.19 4.85
N ARG A 90 -1.86 11.33 5.87
CA ARG A 90 -2.72 10.18 6.16
C ARG A 90 -4.15 10.59 6.56
N GLU A 91 -4.31 11.71 7.25
CA GLU A 91 -5.62 12.17 7.70
C GLU A 91 -6.50 12.58 6.52
N LYS A 92 -5.95 13.37 5.59
CA LYS A 92 -6.64 13.78 4.36
C LYS A 92 -6.98 12.57 3.50
N GLN A 93 -6.05 11.63 3.37
CA GLN A 93 -6.29 10.37 2.67
C GLN A 93 -7.40 9.54 3.34
N GLY A 94 -7.43 9.47 4.67
CA GLY A 94 -8.47 8.80 5.44
C GLY A 94 -9.84 9.41 5.20
N LYS A 95 -9.92 10.75 5.20
CA LYS A 95 -11.15 11.50 4.88
C LYS A 95 -11.65 11.22 3.46
N GLN A 96 -10.77 11.21 2.46
CA GLN A 96 -11.14 10.87 1.07
C GLN A 96 -11.63 9.42 0.93
N THR A 97 -11.01 8.49 1.65
CA THR A 97 -11.41 7.09 1.70
C THR A 97 -12.81 6.95 2.33
N MET A 98 -13.05 7.63 3.45
CA MET A 98 -14.35 7.65 4.11
C MET A 98 -15.44 8.23 3.21
N LYS A 99 -15.15 9.32 2.49
CA LYS A 99 -16.08 9.89 1.49
C LYS A 99 -16.43 8.87 0.39
N ALA A 100 -15.45 8.12 -0.10
CA ALA A 100 -15.68 7.07 -1.10
C ALA A 100 -16.58 5.94 -0.57
N VAL A 101 -16.35 5.50 0.66
CA VAL A 101 -17.18 4.50 1.34
C VAL A 101 -18.62 4.98 1.52
N LEU A 102 -18.78 6.22 2.02
CA LEU A 102 -20.10 6.80 2.25
C LEU A 102 -20.87 6.96 0.94
N PHE A 103 -20.25 7.50 -0.10
CA PHE A 103 -20.88 7.67 -1.40
C PHE A 103 -21.34 6.34 -2.01
N ALA A 104 -20.47 5.32 -2.01
CA ALA A 104 -20.82 3.99 -2.50
C ALA A 104 -21.97 3.36 -1.69
N SER A 105 -21.96 3.55 -0.36
CA SER A 105 -23.01 3.04 0.52
C SER A 105 -24.35 3.75 0.27
N ILE A 106 -24.34 5.07 0.06
CA ILE A 106 -25.55 5.86 -0.24
C ILE A 106 -26.16 5.40 -1.58
N ILE A 107 -25.35 5.26 -2.63
CA ILE A 107 -25.84 4.74 -3.93
C ILE A 107 -26.48 3.36 -3.76
N TRP A 108 -25.83 2.47 -3.00
CA TRP A 108 -26.37 1.14 -2.74
C TRP A 108 -27.68 1.17 -1.94
N ILE A 109 -27.81 2.08 -0.98
CA ILE A 109 -29.06 2.33 -0.24
C ILE A 109 -30.16 2.82 -1.17
N LEU A 110 -29.88 3.80 -2.02
CA LEU A 110 -30.84 4.33 -2.99
C LEU A 110 -31.30 3.25 -3.98
N LEU A 111 -30.38 2.39 -4.45
CA LEU A 111 -30.73 1.25 -5.30
C LEU A 111 -31.65 0.27 -4.56
N GLY A 112 -31.37 -0.01 -3.28
CA GLY A 112 -32.22 -0.84 -2.44
C GLY A 112 -33.63 -0.26 -2.28
N ILE A 113 -33.74 1.05 -2.04
CA ILE A 113 -35.02 1.77 -1.96
C ILE A 113 -35.79 1.66 -3.27
N LEU A 114 -35.12 1.89 -4.41
CA LEU A 114 -35.74 1.79 -5.73
C LEU A 114 -36.29 0.39 -6.00
N VAL A 115 -35.51 -0.66 -5.73
CA VAL A 115 -35.94 -2.06 -5.89
C VAL A 115 -37.12 -2.37 -4.98
N THR A 116 -37.07 -1.90 -3.72
CA THR A 116 -38.17 -2.07 -2.76
C THR A 116 -39.45 -1.40 -3.26
N PHE A 117 -39.35 -0.17 -3.78
CA PHE A 117 -40.48 0.57 -4.33
C PHE A 117 -41.11 -0.15 -5.54
N VAL A 118 -40.29 -0.66 -6.47
CA VAL A 118 -40.77 -1.44 -7.62
C VAL A 118 -41.45 -2.73 -7.16
N TYR A 119 -40.89 -3.41 -6.16
CA TYR A 119 -41.46 -4.63 -5.60
C TYR A 119 -42.84 -4.38 -4.97
N ILE A 120 -42.97 -3.32 -4.15
CA ILE A 120 -44.24 -2.94 -3.52
C ILE A 120 -45.31 -2.65 -4.58
N ASN A 121 -44.99 -1.85 -5.60
CA ASN A 121 -46.01 -1.45 -6.58
C ASN A 121 -46.42 -2.57 -7.56
N SER A 122 -45.52 -3.53 -7.83
CA SER A 122 -45.76 -4.56 -8.85
C SER A 122 -46.26 -5.89 -8.27
N PHE A 123 -45.93 -6.21 -7.01
CA PHE A 123 -46.09 -7.58 -6.49
C PHE A 123 -46.80 -7.66 -5.13
N LEU A 124 -47.00 -6.55 -4.40
CA LEU A 124 -47.50 -6.60 -3.02
C LEU A 124 -48.95 -7.10 -2.91
N SER A 125 -49.77 -6.90 -3.94
CA SER A 125 -51.15 -7.39 -3.99
C SER A 125 -51.29 -8.91 -4.20
N LYS A 126 -50.18 -9.63 -4.45
CA LYS A 126 -50.14 -11.07 -4.76
C LYS A 126 -49.38 -11.87 -3.69
N ILE A 127 -49.24 -11.33 -2.48
CA ILE A 127 -48.43 -11.95 -1.42
C ILE A 127 -49.18 -13.15 -0.82
N GLU A 128 -48.79 -14.35 -1.24
CA GLU A 128 -49.01 -15.57 -0.48
C GLU A 128 -47.82 -15.81 0.46
N LEU A 129 -48.08 -16.26 1.70
CA LEU A 129 -47.06 -16.42 2.76
C LEU A 129 -45.88 -17.34 2.36
N ILE A 130 -46.09 -18.32 1.48
CA ILE A 130 -45.09 -19.29 1.03
C ILE A 130 -45.10 -19.34 -0.50
N SER A 131 -44.64 -18.27 -1.14
CA SER A 131 -44.43 -18.21 -2.59
C SER A 131 -42.94 -18.24 -2.93
N PHE A 132 -42.57 -18.89 -4.04
CA PHE A 132 -41.21 -18.84 -4.59
C PHE A 132 -40.72 -17.40 -4.77
N THR A 133 -41.61 -16.47 -5.12
CA THR A 133 -41.31 -15.04 -5.24
C THR A 133 -40.79 -14.46 -3.93
N ASN A 134 -41.37 -14.82 -2.79
CA ASN A 134 -40.94 -14.31 -1.48
C ASN A 134 -39.59 -14.90 -1.07
N LEU A 135 -39.33 -16.17 -1.39
CA LEU A 135 -38.02 -16.77 -1.15
C LEU A 135 -36.92 -16.04 -1.94
N PHE A 136 -37.17 -15.70 -3.21
CA PHE A 136 -36.24 -14.91 -4.02
C PHE A 136 -36.00 -13.53 -3.42
N VAL A 137 -37.03 -12.85 -2.92
CA VAL A 137 -36.92 -11.54 -2.28
C VAL A 137 -36.07 -11.63 -1.00
N VAL A 138 -36.29 -12.65 -0.17
CA VAL A 138 -35.47 -12.86 1.04
C VAL A 138 -34.00 -13.10 0.69
N ILE A 139 -33.72 -13.96 -0.29
CA ILE A 139 -32.35 -14.22 -0.76
C ILE A 139 -31.73 -12.94 -1.33
N PHE A 140 -32.49 -12.17 -2.11
CA PHE A 140 -32.04 -10.89 -2.65
C PHE A 140 -31.64 -9.92 -1.53
N TYR A 141 -32.48 -9.72 -0.52
CA TYR A 141 -32.15 -8.81 0.59
C TYR A 141 -30.97 -9.32 1.43
N LEU A 142 -30.85 -10.64 1.61
CA LEU A 142 -29.67 -11.23 2.25
C LEU A 142 -28.39 -10.87 1.48
N ILE A 143 -28.36 -11.08 0.16
CA ILE A 143 -27.23 -10.71 -0.69
C ILE A 143 -26.99 -9.20 -0.65
N TYR A 144 -28.06 -8.41 -0.72
CA TYR A 144 -28.01 -6.95 -0.68
C TYR A 144 -27.33 -6.43 0.59
N PHE A 145 -27.71 -6.94 1.78
CA PHE A 145 -27.10 -6.54 3.04
C PHE A 145 -25.69 -7.07 3.20
N LEU A 146 -25.37 -8.26 2.66
CA LEU A 146 -23.99 -8.76 2.61
C LEU A 146 -23.08 -7.85 1.75
N VAL A 147 -23.58 -7.36 0.62
CA VAL A 147 -22.86 -6.40 -0.22
C VAL A 147 -22.70 -5.06 0.50
N LEU A 148 -23.76 -4.54 1.14
CA LEU A 148 -23.69 -3.29 1.91
C LEU A 148 -22.68 -3.39 3.05
N ALA A 149 -22.68 -4.49 3.81
CA ALA A 149 -21.73 -4.75 4.90
C ALA A 149 -20.28 -4.88 4.41
N ARG A 150 -20.08 -5.20 3.12
CA ARG A 150 -18.76 -5.20 2.47
C ARG A 150 -18.36 -3.81 2.03
N LEU A 151 -19.27 -3.06 1.38
CA LEU A 151 -19.03 -1.69 0.92
C LEU A 151 -18.70 -0.76 2.10
N SER A 152 -19.38 -0.91 3.23
CA SER A 152 -19.15 -0.11 4.43
C SER A 152 -17.75 -0.29 5.05
N LYS A 153 -17.04 -1.38 4.72
CA LYS A 153 -15.65 -1.62 5.12
C LYS A 153 -14.63 -1.02 4.16
N GLY A 154 -15.08 -0.51 3.01
CA GLY A 154 -14.22 -0.12 1.90
C GLY A 154 -14.08 -1.23 0.86
N TYR A 155 -14.09 -0.83 -0.41
CA TYR A 155 -13.82 -1.73 -1.53
C TYR A 155 -12.34 -1.68 -1.91
N PHE A 156 -11.91 -2.72 -2.63
CA PHE A 156 -10.50 -2.89 -2.98
C PHE A 156 -10.01 -1.78 -3.90
N ASN A 157 -8.82 -1.27 -3.61
CA ASN A 157 -8.04 -0.61 -4.64
C ASN A 157 -7.41 -1.68 -5.55
N PHE A 158 -7.77 -1.67 -6.83
CA PHE A 158 -7.30 -2.65 -7.83
C PHE A 158 -5.89 -2.36 -8.36
N ASN A 159 -5.44 -1.11 -8.23
CA ASN A 159 -4.16 -0.65 -8.75
C ASN A 159 -3.25 -0.27 -7.59
N ASN A 160 -2.30 -1.16 -7.29
CA ASN A 160 -1.31 -0.97 -6.23
C ASN A 160 0.12 -1.14 -6.76
N LEU A 161 0.30 -1.09 -8.09
CA LEU A 161 1.63 -1.22 -8.70
C LEU A 161 2.49 -0.06 -8.23
N ILE A 162 2.10 1.17 -8.54
CA ILE A 162 2.80 2.39 -8.11
C ILE A 162 2.75 2.53 -6.58
N ARG A 163 1.57 2.44 -5.96
CA ARG A 163 1.39 2.52 -4.50
C ARG A 163 1.08 1.16 -3.87
N ASN A 164 2.02 0.42 -3.31
CA ASN A 164 3.46 0.72 -3.21
C ASN A 164 4.31 -0.49 -3.65
N THR A 165 3.80 -1.30 -4.59
CA THR A 165 4.48 -2.53 -5.05
C THR A 165 5.79 -2.23 -5.76
N SER A 166 5.89 -1.14 -6.49
CA SER A 166 7.10 -0.71 -7.17
C SER A 166 8.23 -0.41 -6.19
N SER A 167 7.95 0.23 -5.06
CA SER A 167 8.94 0.42 -3.99
C SER A 167 9.40 -0.90 -3.38
N ILE A 168 8.48 -1.87 -3.22
CA ILE A 168 8.82 -3.22 -2.77
C ILE A 168 9.74 -3.92 -3.78
N LEU A 169 9.43 -3.82 -5.07
CA LEU A 169 10.24 -4.39 -6.16
C LEU A 169 11.62 -3.75 -6.23
N LEU A 170 11.72 -2.43 -6.02
CA LEU A 170 13.00 -1.74 -5.93
C LEU A 170 13.84 -2.26 -4.77
N MET A 171 13.23 -2.42 -3.59
CA MET A 171 13.93 -3.00 -2.43
C MET A 171 14.36 -4.44 -2.68
N LEU A 172 13.55 -5.28 -3.34
CA LEU A 172 13.97 -6.63 -3.72
C LEU A 172 15.20 -6.62 -4.64
N LYS A 173 15.23 -5.72 -5.62
CA LYS A 173 16.40 -5.54 -6.50
C LYS A 173 17.63 -5.12 -5.68
N LEU A 174 17.49 -4.16 -4.76
CA LEU A 174 18.57 -3.75 -3.88
C LEU A 174 19.05 -4.86 -2.94
N ILE A 175 18.15 -5.66 -2.36
CA ILE A 175 18.51 -6.79 -1.48
C ILE A 175 19.33 -7.85 -2.22
N LYS A 176 19.03 -8.04 -3.51
CA LYS A 176 19.79 -8.94 -4.37
C LYS A 176 21.19 -8.39 -4.66
N GLU A 177 21.29 -7.09 -4.98
CA GLU A 177 22.52 -6.44 -5.43
C GLU A 177 23.44 -5.99 -4.28
N ASN A 178 22.90 -5.64 -3.12
CA ASN A 178 23.64 -5.08 -1.99
C ASN A 178 23.66 -6.07 -0.81
N LYS A 179 24.87 -6.47 -0.41
CA LYS A 179 25.13 -7.37 0.74
C LYS A 179 25.79 -6.66 1.93
N SER A 180 25.87 -5.33 1.89
CA SER A 180 26.46 -4.53 2.96
C SER A 180 25.69 -4.70 4.27
N ASN A 181 26.42 -4.98 5.35
CA ASN A 181 25.87 -5.07 6.71
C ASN A 181 25.45 -3.70 7.29
N ARG A 182 25.82 -2.59 6.63
CA ARG A 182 25.44 -1.23 7.00
C ARG A 182 24.00 -0.90 6.60
N VAL A 183 23.41 -1.68 5.70
CA VAL A 183 22.06 -1.47 5.18
C VAL A 183 21.14 -2.59 5.66
N ALA A 184 19.98 -2.21 6.18
CA ALA A 184 18.88 -3.13 6.43
C ALA A 184 17.62 -2.66 5.69
N TYR A 185 16.73 -3.60 5.41
CA TYR A 185 15.48 -3.35 4.71
C TYR A 185 14.32 -3.73 5.61
N ALA A 186 13.31 -2.85 5.69
CA ALA A 186 12.14 -3.04 6.51
C ALA A 186 10.86 -2.89 5.67
N PHE A 187 10.16 -4.00 5.46
CA PHE A 187 8.84 -4.02 4.86
C PHE A 187 7.81 -4.08 5.98
N TYR A 188 6.97 -3.06 6.10
CA TYR A 188 6.09 -2.93 7.27
C TYR A 188 4.61 -2.90 6.93
N ASP A 189 3.80 -3.39 7.86
CA ASP A 189 2.34 -3.28 7.83
C ASP A 189 1.88 -1.95 8.46
N GLU A 190 0.62 -1.62 8.24
CA GLU A 190 -0.03 -0.42 8.74
C GLU A 190 0.59 0.90 8.27
N GLY A 191 1.30 0.95 7.15
CA GLY A 191 1.87 2.20 6.66
C GLY A 191 0.89 3.09 5.89
N SER A 192 -0.17 2.49 5.33
CA SER A 192 -1.20 3.21 4.57
C SER A 192 -1.98 4.24 5.41
N TYR A 193 -2.31 3.92 6.67
CA TYR A 193 -3.08 4.79 7.57
C TYR A 193 -2.61 4.78 9.03
N GLY A 194 -1.63 3.96 9.39
CA GLY A 194 -1.16 3.81 10.76
C GLY A 194 0.32 4.13 10.92
N GLU A 195 0.78 4.03 12.16
CA GLU A 195 2.18 4.27 12.53
C GLU A 195 2.83 3.08 13.24
N LYS A 196 2.02 2.14 13.70
CA LYS A 196 2.47 1.07 14.60
C LYS A 196 3.58 0.21 13.99
N GLY A 197 3.48 -0.10 12.69
CA GLY A 197 4.52 -0.85 11.99
C GLY A 197 5.86 -0.13 12.00
N PHE A 198 5.87 1.18 11.78
CA PHE A 198 7.08 1.97 11.87
C PHE A 198 7.57 2.14 13.32
N GLU A 199 6.68 2.33 14.29
CA GLU A 199 7.07 2.39 15.70
C GLU A 199 7.81 1.12 16.15
N VAL A 200 7.34 -0.05 15.72
CA VAL A 200 7.99 -1.34 16.03
C VAL A 200 9.39 -1.40 15.41
N ILE A 201 9.57 -0.89 14.19
CA ILE A 201 10.90 -0.75 13.57
C ILE A 201 11.75 0.18 14.44
N LYS A 202 11.28 1.40 14.70
CA LYS A 202 12.03 2.44 15.42
C LYS A 202 12.50 1.97 16.80
N ARG A 203 11.67 1.23 17.53
CA ARG A 203 12.04 0.63 18.85
C ARG A 203 13.11 -0.45 18.74
N ALA A 204 13.15 -1.18 17.62
CA ALA A 204 14.11 -2.25 17.39
C ALA A 204 15.43 -1.74 16.78
N THR A 205 15.51 -0.48 16.36
CA THR A 205 16.66 0.12 15.69
C THR A 205 17.52 0.95 16.65
N LYS A 206 18.83 1.06 16.38
CA LYS A 206 19.71 2.00 17.10
C LYS A 206 19.30 3.46 16.89
N LYS A 207 19.50 4.30 17.91
CA LYS A 207 19.07 5.72 17.93
C LYS A 207 19.54 6.55 16.73
N ASN A 208 20.74 6.29 16.22
CA ASN A 208 21.36 7.11 15.16
C ASN A 208 21.15 6.56 13.74
N ALA A 209 20.39 5.48 13.57
CA ALA A 209 20.12 4.93 12.25
C ALA A 209 19.34 5.92 11.38
N LYS A 210 19.61 5.88 10.09
CA LYS A 210 19.03 6.78 9.10
C LYS A 210 17.93 6.04 8.34
N PHE A 211 16.70 6.50 8.53
CA PHE A 211 15.53 5.94 7.85
C PHE A 211 15.33 6.59 6.48
N ILE A 212 15.17 5.77 5.45
CA ILE A 212 14.84 6.18 4.08
C ILE A 212 13.54 5.50 3.67
N PHE A 213 12.47 6.27 3.54
CA PHE A 213 11.16 5.78 3.14
C PHE A 213 10.95 5.89 1.64
N LEU A 214 10.45 4.82 1.04
CA LEU A 214 10.11 4.76 -0.37
C LEU A 214 8.59 4.75 -0.55
N ASP A 215 8.08 5.65 -1.38
CA ASP A 215 6.66 5.67 -1.76
C ASP A 215 6.49 5.99 -3.25
N CYS A 216 5.53 5.34 -3.90
CA CYS A 216 5.16 5.58 -5.30
C CYS A 216 6.33 5.55 -6.31
N ILE A 217 7.41 4.80 -6.06
CA ILE A 217 8.58 4.83 -6.95
C ILE A 217 8.23 4.34 -8.35
N GLY A 218 8.69 5.03 -9.39
CA GLY A 218 8.44 4.65 -10.77
C GLY A 218 7.05 5.03 -11.29
N ALA A 219 6.37 5.98 -10.65
CA ALA A 219 5.26 6.69 -11.28
C ALA A 219 5.80 7.61 -12.40
N ASP A 220 4.97 7.94 -13.39
CA ASP A 220 5.28 8.99 -14.37
C ASP A 220 5.13 10.41 -13.79
N ALA A 221 5.90 10.69 -12.75
CA ALA A 221 5.92 11.97 -12.03
C ALA A 221 7.36 12.35 -11.64
N SER A 222 7.53 13.60 -11.21
CA SER A 222 8.80 14.10 -10.69
C SER A 222 9.33 13.22 -9.56
N LEU A 223 10.62 12.85 -9.60
CA LEU A 223 11.31 12.16 -8.50
C LEU A 223 11.80 13.18 -7.48
N ASN A 224 11.31 13.03 -6.25
CA ASN A 224 11.56 13.94 -5.14
C ASN A 224 12.35 13.23 -4.04
N VAL A 225 13.23 13.99 -3.40
CA VAL A 225 13.95 13.58 -2.20
C VAL A 225 13.72 14.61 -1.09
N VAL A 226 13.34 14.13 0.09
CA VAL A 226 13.08 14.97 1.27
C VAL A 226 13.99 14.50 2.39
N GLY A 227 14.69 15.41 3.06
CA GLY A 227 15.46 15.09 4.27
C GLY A 227 16.95 15.40 4.20
N ASN A 228 17.59 15.43 5.37
CA ASN A 228 18.94 15.96 5.54
C ASN A 228 20.04 15.08 4.91
N LEU A 229 19.75 13.81 4.58
CA LEU A 229 20.69 12.93 3.87
C LEU A 229 20.99 13.40 2.45
N PHE A 230 20.10 14.17 1.83
CA PHE A 230 20.17 14.54 0.41
C PHE A 230 20.64 15.98 0.19
N LYS A 231 21.28 16.61 1.19
CA LYS A 231 21.70 18.03 1.13
C LYS A 231 22.59 18.35 -0.08
N ASN A 232 23.32 17.36 -0.59
CA ASN A 232 24.07 17.49 -1.83
C ASN A 232 23.11 17.26 -3.00
N LYS A 233 22.91 18.29 -3.84
CA LYS A 233 21.98 18.24 -4.98
C LYS A 233 22.33 17.08 -5.92
N ILE A 234 21.52 16.03 -5.92
CA ILE A 234 21.62 14.94 -6.91
C ILE A 234 20.98 15.44 -8.20
N LYS A 235 21.67 15.28 -9.34
CA LYS A 235 21.16 15.72 -10.65
C LYS A 235 19.88 14.98 -11.02
N GLY A 236 18.87 15.72 -11.48
CA GLY A 236 17.62 15.16 -12.00
C GLY A 236 16.59 14.78 -10.92
N VAL A 237 16.75 15.27 -9.68
CA VAL A 237 15.74 15.12 -8.62
C VAL A 237 15.44 16.44 -7.93
N MET A 238 14.22 16.56 -7.42
CA MET A 238 13.77 17.71 -6.65
C MET A 238 14.10 17.49 -5.17
N TYR A 239 14.97 18.32 -4.61
CA TYR A 239 15.37 18.25 -3.20
C TYR A 239 14.56 19.21 -2.33
N TYR A 240 14.11 18.71 -1.18
CA TYR A 240 13.46 19.51 -0.15
C TYR A 240 14.08 19.23 1.23
N PRO A 241 14.50 20.28 1.98
CA PRO A 241 14.96 20.10 3.33
C PRO A 241 13.81 19.64 4.25
N SER A 242 14.11 18.80 5.23
CA SER A 242 13.17 18.44 6.28
C SER A 242 13.75 18.79 7.65
N LYS A 243 12.87 19.26 8.54
CA LYS A 243 13.18 19.43 9.97
C LYS A 243 13.15 18.09 10.71
N ASP A 244 12.47 17.09 10.15
CA ASP A 244 12.39 15.75 10.71
C ASP A 244 13.66 14.94 10.39
N GLU A 245 13.93 13.94 11.24
CA GLU A 245 15.02 12.99 11.03
C GLU A 245 14.74 11.99 9.89
N HIS A 246 13.49 11.94 9.41
CA HIS A 246 13.04 11.04 8.36
C HIS A 246 13.45 11.54 6.98
N ASN A 247 13.85 10.60 6.13
CA ASN A 247 14.25 10.87 4.76
C ASN A 247 13.30 10.11 3.83
N TYR A 248 12.88 10.74 2.74
CA TYR A 248 11.90 10.17 1.81
C TYR A 248 12.44 10.25 0.39
N ILE A 249 12.18 9.22 -0.40
CA ILE A 249 12.32 9.21 -1.85
C ILE A 249 10.99 8.78 -2.43
N PHE A 250 10.43 9.57 -3.34
CA PHE A 250 9.11 9.29 -3.90
C PHE A 250 8.89 9.96 -5.25
N CYS A 251 8.01 9.39 -6.07
CA CYS A 251 7.50 10.08 -7.26
C CYS A 251 6.18 10.79 -6.93
N GLY A 252 6.06 12.04 -7.33
CA GLY A 252 4.89 12.88 -7.09
C GLY A 252 5.10 14.31 -7.58
N GLU A 253 4.03 15.05 -7.75
CA GLU A 253 4.07 16.47 -8.05
C GLU A 253 3.90 17.29 -6.76
N ARG A 254 4.19 18.59 -6.84
CA ARG A 254 4.09 19.49 -5.70
C ARG A 254 3.33 20.76 -6.09
N ASN A 255 2.21 20.97 -5.40
CA ASN A 255 1.55 22.27 -5.31
C ASN A 255 1.76 22.81 -3.89
N GLU A 256 0.71 22.85 -3.07
CA GLU A 256 0.82 23.13 -1.64
C GLU A 256 1.35 21.92 -0.86
N GLU A 257 0.87 20.73 -1.21
CA GLU A 257 1.28 19.44 -0.68
C GLU A 257 1.88 18.58 -1.80
N PHE A 258 2.61 17.53 -1.42
CA PHE A 258 2.99 16.50 -2.38
C PHE A 258 1.78 15.63 -2.70
N TYR A 259 1.54 15.41 -3.98
CA TYR A 259 0.43 14.61 -4.44
C TYR A 259 0.80 13.77 -5.66
N LEU A 260 0.02 12.73 -5.93
CA LEU A 260 0.09 11.97 -7.16
C LEU A 260 -1.31 11.82 -7.74
N ASP A 261 -1.48 12.28 -8.97
CA ASP A 261 -2.74 12.21 -9.70
C ASP A 261 -3.28 10.79 -9.75
N LYS A 262 -4.60 10.67 -9.70
CA LYS A 262 -5.25 9.35 -9.75
C LYS A 262 -4.91 8.56 -11.02
N GLU A 263 -4.69 9.23 -12.14
CA GLU A 263 -4.27 8.58 -13.40
C GLU A 263 -2.88 7.95 -13.25
N LYS A 264 -1.90 8.74 -12.81
CA LYS A 264 -0.51 8.31 -12.56
C LYS A 264 -0.43 7.22 -11.49
N LEU A 265 -1.22 7.33 -10.43
CA LEU A 265 -1.32 6.31 -9.37
C LEU A 265 -1.81 4.96 -9.89
N ASN A 266 -2.65 4.97 -10.95
CA ASN A 266 -3.29 3.80 -11.53
C ASN A 266 -2.52 3.21 -12.73
N GLU A 267 -1.32 3.71 -13.01
CA GLU A 267 -0.45 3.18 -14.06
C GLU A 267 -0.20 1.68 -13.87
N LYS A 268 -0.15 0.98 -15.00
CA LYS A 268 0.06 -0.48 -15.07
C LYS A 268 1.50 -0.85 -15.34
N GLU A 269 2.35 0.14 -15.60
CA GLU A 269 3.76 -0.03 -15.91
C GLU A 269 4.59 0.83 -14.96
N ILE A 270 5.85 0.43 -14.75
CA ILE A 270 6.81 1.18 -13.95
C ILE A 270 7.60 2.07 -14.89
N ASN A 271 7.66 3.37 -14.61
CA ASN A 271 8.62 4.27 -15.22
C ASN A 271 10.04 3.89 -14.76
N TYR A 272 10.74 3.13 -15.59
CA TYR A 272 12.08 2.61 -15.28
C TYR A 272 13.15 3.69 -15.17
N THR A 273 12.94 4.87 -15.77
CA THR A 273 13.84 6.02 -15.61
C THR A 273 13.86 6.44 -14.15
N GLN A 274 12.70 6.69 -13.54
CA GLN A 274 12.62 7.08 -12.12
C GLN A 274 13.02 5.94 -11.18
N PHE A 275 12.67 4.70 -11.55
CA PHE A 275 13.03 3.52 -10.78
C PHE A 275 14.56 3.32 -10.69
N ASN A 276 15.27 3.39 -11.82
CA ASN A 276 16.72 3.22 -11.85
C ASN A 276 17.44 4.43 -11.22
N LYS A 277 16.91 5.65 -11.41
CA LYS A 277 17.44 6.85 -10.75
C LYS A 277 17.39 6.74 -9.23
N THR A 278 16.33 6.15 -8.68
CA THR A 278 16.21 5.88 -7.24
C THR A 278 17.30 4.92 -6.76
N ILE A 279 17.66 3.91 -7.55
CA ILE A 279 18.75 2.98 -7.22
C ILE A 279 20.10 3.71 -7.21
N GLU A 280 20.36 4.58 -8.18
CA GLU A 280 21.58 5.41 -8.22
C GLU A 280 21.72 6.28 -6.97
N ILE A 281 20.65 6.99 -6.60
CA ILE A 281 20.60 7.85 -5.39
C ILE A 281 20.95 7.04 -4.13
N LEU A 282 20.33 5.86 -3.98
CA LEU A 282 20.57 5.03 -2.81
C LEU A 282 22.02 4.52 -2.79
N LYS A 283 22.57 4.11 -3.93
CA LYS A 283 23.98 3.65 -4.03
C LYS A 283 24.99 4.77 -3.75
N GLU A 284 24.65 6.03 -4.02
CA GLU A 284 25.53 7.18 -3.74
C GLU A 284 25.63 7.49 -2.23
N ILE A 285 24.58 7.16 -1.46
CA ILE A 285 24.46 7.55 -0.05
C ILE A 285 24.89 6.44 0.93
N MET A 286 24.80 5.17 0.51
CA MET A 286 25.01 3.99 1.35
C MET A 286 26.39 3.36 1.15
#